data_AF-A0A975SPV2-F1
#
_entry.id   AF-A0A975SPV2-F1
#
_cell.length_a   1.000
_cell.length_b   1.000
_cell.length_c   1.000
_cell.angle_alpha   90.00
_cell.angle_beta   90.00
_cell.angle_gamma   90.00
#
_symmetry.space_group_name_H-M   'P 1'
#
loop_
_entity.id
_entity.type
_entity.pdbx_description
1 polymer ?
#
loop_
_entity_poly.entity_id
_entity_poly.type
_entity_poly.pdbx_seq_one_letter_code
_entity_poly.pdbx_strand_id
1 'polypeptide(L)'
;MKIALFSDLHLECLRASWAPQPLEVDVVILAGDISLSTYGMQWAAKTFSAWPSAPAVIYVCGNHEFYEGSLRLIEELQSPTWARQGITFLEQGTVEFPGVRILGCTLWSGFDLYGAGTQQALAMATARASINDYWMILGRSGKQLEPKGGPGPV
;
A
#
# COMPACT_ATOMS: atom_id res chain seq x y z
N MET A 1 -7.45 7.89 21.12
CA MET A 1 -6.49 7.76 20.01
C MET A 1 -6.95 8.65 18.87
N LYS A 2 -6.12 9.61 18.46
CA LYS A 2 -6.31 10.45 17.28
C LYS A 2 -5.51 9.86 16.12
N ILE A 3 -6.15 9.67 14.98
CA ILE A 3 -5.56 9.06 13.79
C ILE A 3 -5.62 10.06 12.64
N ALA A 4 -4.50 10.27 11.95
CA ALA A 4 -4.48 10.88 10.62
C ALA A 4 -4.41 9.77 9.56
N LEU A 5 -5.27 9.82 8.55
CA LEU A 5 -5.34 8.84 7.47
C LEU A 5 -5.04 9.53 6.15
N PHE A 6 -4.11 8.97 5.39
CA PHE A 6 -3.81 9.38 4.02
C PHE A 6 -3.76 8.15 3.11
N SER A 7 -4.16 8.33 1.85
CA SER A 7 -4.20 7.31 0.81
C SER A 7 -4.11 8.03 -0.54
N ASP A 8 -3.68 7.32 -1.59
CA ASP A 8 -3.74 7.80 -2.98
C ASP A 8 -3.05 9.16 -3.17
N LEU A 9 -1.92 9.36 -2.46
CA LEU A 9 -1.17 10.61 -2.54
C LEU A 9 -0.43 10.74 -3.88
N HIS A 10 -0.06 9.61 -4.49
CA HIS A 10 0.66 9.53 -5.76
C HIS A 10 1.81 10.55 -5.86
N LEU A 11 2.72 10.52 -4.89
CA LEU A 11 3.83 11.45 -4.81
C LEU A 11 4.80 11.35 -5.99
N GLU A 12 4.70 10.31 -6.82
CA GLU A 12 5.37 10.16 -8.11
C GLU A 12 4.79 11.07 -9.21
N CYS A 13 3.50 11.40 -9.12
CA CYS A 13 2.80 12.30 -10.05
C CYS A 13 3.03 13.76 -9.66
N LEU A 14 3.19 14.01 -8.37
CA LEU A 14 3.59 15.29 -7.83
C LEU A 14 5.11 15.38 -7.93
N ARG A 15 5.72 16.51 -8.27
CA ARG A 15 7.19 16.64 -8.28
C ARG A 15 7.74 16.72 -6.83
N ALA A 16 7.43 15.72 -6.00
CA ALA A 16 7.83 15.51 -4.60
C ALA A 16 7.60 16.69 -3.63
N SER A 17 6.63 17.57 -3.89
CA SER A 17 6.45 18.82 -3.13
C SER A 17 5.33 18.83 -2.10
N TRP A 18 4.48 17.79 -2.06
CA TRP A 18 3.39 17.75 -1.10
C TRP A 18 3.85 17.23 0.26
N ALA A 19 3.50 17.96 1.31
CA ALA A 19 3.60 17.51 2.68
C ALA A 19 2.41 18.06 3.48
N PRO A 20 1.76 17.26 4.33
CA PRO A 20 0.69 17.74 5.19
C PRO A 20 1.26 18.64 6.30
N GLN A 21 0.47 19.63 6.72
CA GLN A 21 0.79 20.40 7.92
C GLN A 21 0.81 19.47 9.15
N PRO A 22 1.70 19.70 10.13
CA PRO A 22 1.74 18.88 11.33
C PRO A 22 0.39 18.85 12.06
N LEU A 23 -0.06 17.64 12.39
CA LEU A 23 -1.26 17.40 13.19
C LEU A 23 -0.87 16.81 14.54
N GLU A 24 -1.61 17.17 15.58
CA GLU A 24 -1.47 16.55 16.90
C GLU A 24 -2.24 15.23 16.95
N VAL A 25 -1.61 14.16 16.46
CA VAL A 25 -2.17 12.81 16.38
C VAL A 25 -1.22 11.78 17.02
N ASP A 26 -1.78 10.65 17.42
CA ASP A 26 -1.03 9.52 17.99
C ASP A 26 -0.46 8.61 16.88
N VAL A 27 -1.23 8.45 15.80
CA VAL A 27 -0.93 7.52 14.70
C VAL A 27 -1.22 8.19 13.35
N VAL A 28 -0.33 7.96 12.39
CA VAL A 28 -0.56 8.21 10.97
C VAL A 28 -0.74 6.87 10.26
N ILE A 29 -1.79 6.72 9.47
CA ILE A 29 -2.01 5.57 8.60
C ILE A 29 -1.87 6.01 7.15
N LEU A 30 -1.00 5.32 6.42
CA LEU A 30 -0.81 5.45 4.98
C LEU A 30 -1.39 4.20 4.32
N ALA A 31 -2.56 4.35 3.69
CA ALA A 31 -3.43 3.25 3.24
C ALA A 31 -3.27 2.91 1.75
N GLY A 32 -2.04 2.97 1.24
CA GLY A 32 -1.69 2.61 -0.14
C GLY A 32 -1.62 3.79 -1.10
N ASP A 33 -1.00 3.52 -2.26
CA ASP A 33 -0.81 4.46 -3.37
C ASP A 33 -0.18 5.79 -2.94
N ILE A 34 0.84 5.69 -2.09
CA ILE A 34 1.57 6.86 -1.59
C ILE A 34 2.64 7.27 -2.58
N SER A 35 3.46 6.31 -3.02
CA SER A 35 4.51 6.52 -4.00
C SER A 35 5.01 5.20 -4.58
N LEU A 36 5.73 5.25 -5.70
CA LEU A 36 6.42 4.08 -6.25
C LEU A 36 7.43 3.45 -5.26
N SER A 37 7.55 2.13 -5.27
CA SER A 37 8.57 1.37 -4.55
C SER A 37 8.71 1.78 -3.07
N THR A 38 9.93 1.90 -2.56
CA THR A 38 10.21 2.32 -1.18
C THR A 38 10.14 3.84 -0.97
N TYR A 39 9.91 4.63 -2.02
CA TYR A 39 9.92 6.10 -1.91
C TYR A 39 8.82 6.61 -0.95
N GLY A 40 7.68 5.93 -0.88
CA GLY A 40 6.59 6.30 0.03
C GLY A 40 7.01 6.15 1.49
N MET A 41 7.70 5.07 1.84
CA MET A 41 8.26 4.88 3.18
C MET A 41 9.36 5.90 3.49
N GLN A 42 10.26 6.18 2.53
CA GLN A 42 11.31 7.19 2.71
C GLN A 42 10.73 8.58 2.97
N TRP A 43 9.72 8.97 2.18
CA TRP A 43 9.00 10.22 2.37
C TRP A 43 8.29 10.26 3.72
N ALA A 44 7.63 9.17 4.13
CA ALA A 44 6.92 9.09 5.39
C ALA A 44 7.86 9.24 6.60
N ALA A 45 8.99 8.51 6.59
CA ALA A 45 10.00 8.58 7.63
C ALA A 45 10.51 10.01 7.82
N LYS A 46 10.77 10.72 6.71
CA LYS A 46 11.21 12.12 6.74
C LYS A 46 10.12 13.08 7.19
N THR A 47 8.89 12.90 6.69
CA THR A 47 7.80 13.85 6.88
C THR A 47 7.26 13.82 8.31
N PHE A 48 6.97 12.63 8.83
CA PHE A 48 6.29 12.49 10.13
C PHE A 48 7.26 12.52 11.31
N SER A 49 8.55 12.17 11.12
CA SER A 49 9.56 12.38 12.17
C SER A 49 9.83 13.87 12.45
N ALA A 50 9.51 14.75 11.50
CA ALA A 50 9.61 16.20 11.68
C ALA A 50 8.39 16.81 12.42
N TRP A 51 7.33 16.03 12.66
CA TRP A 51 6.16 16.52 13.41
C TRP A 51 6.46 16.58 14.91
N PRO A 52 6.00 17.62 15.62
CA PRO A 52 6.22 17.73 17.07
C PRO A 52 5.69 16.54 17.89
N SER A 53 4.59 15.92 17.45
CA SER A 53 4.02 14.75 18.13
C SER A 53 4.76 13.44 17.81
N ALA A 54 5.61 13.42 16.79
CA ALA A 54 6.34 12.25 16.30
C ALA A 54 5.46 10.97 16.29
N PRO A 55 4.32 10.98 15.55
CA PRO A 55 3.35 9.90 15.63
C PRO A 55 3.92 8.58 15.09
N ALA A 56 3.39 7.45 15.56
CA ALA A 56 3.67 6.17 14.95
C ALA A 56 3.11 6.16 13.51
N VAL A 57 3.88 5.66 12.54
CA VAL A 57 3.43 5.57 11.15
C VAL A 57 3.13 4.13 10.80
N ILE A 58 1.90 3.85 10.35
CA ILE A 58 1.47 2.55 9.82
C ILE A 58 1.36 2.67 8.30
N TYR A 59 1.93 1.72 7.57
CA TYR A 59 1.99 1.74 6.10
C TYR A 59 1.43 0.43 5.54
N VAL A 60 0.57 0.53 4.53
CA VAL A 60 0.12 -0.57 3.68
C VAL A 60 0.34 -0.16 2.23
N CYS A 61 0.68 -1.10 1.34
CA CYS A 61 0.80 -0.79 -0.08
C CYS A 61 -0.58 -0.69 -0.74
N GLY A 62 -0.64 0.10 -1.80
CA GLY A 62 -1.58 -0.05 -2.88
C GLY A 62 -0.89 -0.73 -4.07
N ASN A 63 -1.40 -0.55 -5.28
CA ASN A 63 -0.81 -1.12 -6.49
C ASN A 63 0.36 -0.28 -6.99
N HIS A 64 0.36 1.03 -6.76
CA HIS A 64 1.40 1.94 -7.27
C HIS A 64 2.77 1.71 -6.64
N GLU A 65 2.85 1.22 -5.40
CA GLU A 65 4.13 0.80 -4.82
C GLU A 65 4.84 -0.25 -5.69
N PHE A 66 4.08 -1.08 -6.43
CA PHE A 66 4.62 -2.16 -7.25
C PHE A 66 4.78 -1.83 -8.73
N TYR A 67 4.37 -0.64 -9.18
CA TYR A 67 4.48 -0.25 -10.59
C TYR A 67 5.93 -0.27 -11.06
N GLU A 68 6.14 -0.81 -12.28
CA GLU A 68 7.45 -1.09 -12.88
C GLU A 68 8.33 -2.05 -12.05
N GLY A 69 7.72 -2.72 -11.08
CA GLY A 69 8.39 -3.57 -10.11
C GLY A 69 7.76 -4.96 -10.00
N SER A 70 7.87 -5.53 -8.81
CA SER A 70 7.29 -6.85 -8.53
C SER A 70 6.79 -6.97 -7.12
N LEU A 71 5.89 -7.92 -6.88
CA LEU A 71 5.41 -8.27 -5.55
C LEU A 71 6.51 -8.74 -4.58
N ARG A 72 7.75 -9.00 -5.05
CA ARG A 72 8.91 -9.24 -4.16
C ARG A 72 9.32 -8.00 -3.37
N LEU A 73 8.89 -6.81 -3.76
CA LEU A 73 9.10 -5.57 -3.01
C LEU A 73 8.65 -5.70 -1.54
N ILE A 74 7.63 -6.52 -1.26
CA ILE A 74 7.17 -6.81 0.11
C ILE A 74 8.32 -7.24 1.02
N GLU A 75 9.28 -8.02 0.53
CA GLU A 75 10.44 -8.49 1.30
C GLU A 75 11.32 -7.32 1.77
N GLU A 76 11.48 -6.29 0.93
CA GLU A 76 12.22 -5.07 1.26
C GLU A 76 11.43 -4.16 2.22
N LEU A 77 10.11 -4.04 2.02
CA LEU A 77 9.22 -3.24 2.88
C LEU A 77 9.07 -3.85 4.28
N GLN A 78 9.18 -5.17 4.40
CA GLN A 78 9.20 -5.89 5.68
C GLN A 78 10.55 -5.80 6.42
N SER A 79 11.56 -5.17 5.83
CA SER A 79 12.87 -5.01 6.48
C SER A 79 12.73 -4.30 7.83
N PRO A 80 13.39 -4.78 8.90
CA PRO A 80 13.37 -4.16 10.22
C PRO A 80 14.03 -2.77 10.25
N THR A 81 14.68 -2.35 9.16
CA THR A 81 15.20 -0.98 9.00
C THR A 81 14.10 0.07 9.11
N TRP A 82 12.90 -0.22 8.62
CA TRP A 82 11.79 0.73 8.60
C TRP A 82 11.20 0.98 9.98
N ALA A 83 11.12 -0.07 10.81
CA ALA A 83 10.70 0.07 12.20
C ALA A 83 11.64 1.00 12.98
N ARG A 84 12.95 0.96 12.71
CA ARG A 84 13.94 1.89 13.31
C ARG A 84 13.77 3.34 12.82
N GLN A 85 13.08 3.56 11.72
CA GLN A 85 12.72 4.88 11.18
C GLN A 85 11.30 5.31 11.58
N GLY A 86 10.63 4.58 12.49
CA GLY A 86 9.30 4.91 12.98
C GLY A 86 8.15 4.43 12.08
N ILE A 87 8.42 3.56 11.10
CA ILE A 87 7.40 3.03 10.18
C ILE A 87 7.14 1.55 10.48
N THR A 88 5.87 1.23 10.68
CA THR A 88 5.36 -0.14 10.77
C THR A 88 4.65 -0.48 9.46
N PHE A 89 5.29 -1.27 8.62
CA PHE A 89 4.66 -1.83 7.42
C PHE A 89 3.79 -3.04 7.79
N LEU A 90 2.57 -3.10 7.28
CA LEU A 90 1.65 -4.22 7.48
C LEU A 90 1.27 -4.87 6.15
N GLU A 91 1.56 -6.17 6.04
CA GLU A 91 1.09 -7.05 4.98
C GLU A 91 0.57 -8.33 5.64
N GLN A 92 -0.74 -8.56 5.57
CA GLN A 92 -1.45 -9.61 6.32
C GLN A 92 -1.06 -9.62 7.82
N GLY A 93 -0.90 -8.43 8.39
CA GLY A 93 -0.32 -8.21 9.71
C GLY A 93 -1.16 -7.31 10.58
N THR A 94 -0.78 -7.23 11.86
CA THR A 94 -1.48 -6.41 12.84
C THR A 94 -0.53 -5.65 13.75
N VAL A 95 -0.97 -4.50 14.26
CA VAL A 95 -0.32 -3.78 15.36
C VAL A 95 -1.36 -3.45 16.43
N GLU A 96 -0.95 -3.47 17.68
CA GLU A 96 -1.82 -3.22 18.82
C GLU A 96 -1.42 -1.94 19.55
N PHE A 97 -2.44 -1.18 19.93
CA PHE A 97 -2.38 -0.04 20.81
C PHE A 97 -3.40 -0.24 21.95
N PRO A 98 -3.33 0.52 23.07
CA PRO A 98 -4.31 0.40 24.15
C PRO A 98 -5.76 0.56 23.64
N GLY A 99 -6.51 -0.54 23.67
CA GLY A 99 -7.91 -0.57 23.24
C GLY A 99 -8.15 -0.58 21.72
N VAL A 100 -7.12 -0.65 20.88
CA VAL A 100 -7.24 -0.63 19.41
C VAL A 100 -6.28 -1.64 18.78
N ARG A 101 -6.79 -2.51 17.90
CA ARG A 101 -5.99 -3.37 17.02
C ARG A 101 -6.18 -2.91 15.58
N ILE A 102 -5.08 -2.61 14.89
CA ILE A 102 -5.08 -2.24 13.47
C ILE A 102 -4.60 -3.45 12.66
N LEU A 103 -5.35 -3.80 11.62
CA LEU A 103 -5.00 -4.84 10.66
C LEU A 103 -4.68 -4.17 9.32
N GLY A 104 -3.62 -4.61 8.66
CA GLY A 104 -3.19 -4.08 7.37
C GLY A 104 -2.84 -5.20 6.40
N CYS A 105 -3.30 -5.05 5.16
CA CYS A 105 -3.12 -6.02 4.09
C CYS A 105 -3.22 -5.30 2.75
N THR A 106 -2.29 -5.58 1.84
CA THR A 106 -2.42 -5.14 0.45
C THR A 106 -3.46 -6.01 -0.25
N LEU A 107 -4.49 -5.40 -0.85
CA LEU A 107 -5.60 -6.11 -1.47
C LEU A 107 -5.63 -5.90 -2.98
N TRP A 108 -6.18 -6.88 -3.70
CA TRP A 108 -6.52 -6.78 -5.12
C TRP A 108 -7.97 -7.18 -5.35
N SER A 109 -8.54 -6.70 -6.46
CA SER A 109 -9.89 -7.06 -6.86
C SER A 109 -10.02 -8.57 -7.12
N GLY A 110 -11.00 -9.20 -6.47
CA GLY A 110 -11.39 -10.59 -6.72
C GLY A 110 -12.34 -10.77 -7.92
N PHE A 111 -12.72 -9.68 -8.58
CA PHE A 111 -13.60 -9.64 -9.76
C PHE A 111 -15.00 -10.27 -9.58
N ASP A 112 -15.40 -10.59 -8.36
CA ASP A 112 -16.62 -11.33 -8.01
C ASP A 112 -17.74 -10.43 -7.46
N LEU A 113 -17.67 -9.11 -7.68
CA LEU A 113 -18.69 -8.15 -7.23
C LEU A 113 -20.12 -8.55 -7.63
N TYR A 114 -20.28 -9.17 -8.80
CA TYR A 114 -21.57 -9.68 -9.31
C TYR A 114 -21.70 -11.21 -9.22
N GLY A 115 -20.93 -11.83 -8.33
CA GLY A 115 -20.83 -13.28 -8.18
C GLY A 115 -19.93 -13.94 -9.22
N ALA A 116 -19.66 -15.22 -8.99
CA ALA A 116 -18.87 -16.04 -9.90
C ALA A 116 -19.64 -16.34 -11.20
N GLY A 117 -18.93 -16.43 -12.32
CA GLY A 117 -19.49 -16.81 -13.62
C GLY A 117 -19.09 -15.87 -14.74
N THR A 118 -19.98 -15.70 -15.72
CA THR A 118 -19.71 -14.94 -16.94
C THR A 118 -19.26 -13.51 -16.66
N GLN A 119 -19.93 -12.79 -15.74
CA GLN A 119 -19.57 -11.41 -15.43
C GLN A 119 -18.16 -11.28 -14.82
N GLN A 120 -17.78 -12.19 -13.92
CA GLN A 120 -16.42 -12.25 -13.37
C GLN A 120 -15.39 -12.53 -14.47
N ALA A 121 -15.67 -13.47 -15.38
CA ALA A 121 -14.77 -13.79 -16.49
C ALA A 121 -14.59 -12.60 -17.45
N LEU A 122 -15.67 -11.88 -17.77
CA LEU A 122 -15.57 -10.64 -18.55
C LEU A 122 -14.77 -9.58 -17.81
N ALA A 123 -15.04 -9.36 -16.52
CA ALA A 123 -14.33 -8.38 -15.72
C ALA A 123 -12.82 -8.67 -15.67
N MET A 124 -12.42 -9.94 -15.48
CA MET A 124 -11.01 -10.35 -15.52
C MET A 124 -10.40 -10.14 -16.91
N ALA A 125 -11.09 -10.49 -17.99
CA ALA A 125 -10.60 -10.28 -19.35
C ALA A 125 -10.41 -8.79 -19.68
N THR A 126 -11.38 -7.95 -19.28
CA THR A 126 -11.29 -6.50 -19.41
C THR A 126 -10.14 -5.94 -18.59
N ALA A 127 -10.01 -6.35 -17.32
CA ALA A 127 -8.95 -5.90 -16.43
C ALA A 127 -7.56 -6.22 -17.00
N ARG A 128 -7.36 -7.46 -17.46
CA ARG A 128 -6.11 -7.87 -18.13
C ARG A 128 -5.73 -6.93 -19.28
N ALA A 129 -6.71 -6.46 -20.03
CA ALA A 129 -6.49 -5.65 -21.22
C ALA A 129 -6.43 -4.13 -20.95
N SER A 130 -6.90 -3.67 -19.78
CA SER A 130 -7.13 -2.23 -19.55
C SER A 130 -6.63 -1.67 -18.22
N ILE A 131 -6.26 -2.50 -17.23
CA ILE A 131 -5.74 -2.04 -15.94
C ILE A 131 -4.22 -2.21 -15.91
N ASN A 132 -3.52 -1.10 -15.65
CA ASN A 132 -2.07 -0.98 -15.60
C ASN A 132 -1.38 -2.08 -14.79
N ASP A 133 -1.98 -2.49 -13.67
CA ASP A 133 -1.47 -3.53 -12.78
C ASP A 133 -1.01 -4.79 -13.53
N TYR A 134 -1.78 -5.22 -14.53
CA TYR A 134 -1.55 -6.48 -15.23
C TYR A 134 -0.45 -6.43 -16.30
N TRP A 135 0.14 -5.26 -16.55
CA TRP A 135 1.33 -5.14 -17.40
C TRP A 135 2.49 -4.38 -16.76
N MET A 136 2.24 -3.58 -15.71
CA MET A 136 3.28 -2.85 -14.98
C MET A 136 3.81 -3.62 -13.76
N ILE A 137 3.08 -4.61 -13.25
CA ILE A 137 3.47 -5.35 -12.04
C ILE A 137 3.82 -6.79 -12.39
N LEU A 138 4.96 -7.25 -11.90
CA LEU A 138 5.36 -8.65 -11.94
C LEU A 138 4.94 -9.36 -10.64
N GLY A 139 4.38 -10.55 -10.75
CA GLY A 139 4.20 -11.44 -9.60
C GLY A 139 5.56 -11.89 -9.02
N ARG A 140 5.53 -12.57 -7.86
CA ARG A 140 6.76 -13.04 -7.19
C ARG A 140 7.64 -13.95 -8.07
N SER A 141 7.03 -14.67 -9.01
CA SER A 141 7.72 -15.53 -10.00
C SER A 141 8.41 -14.76 -11.13
N GLY A 142 8.25 -13.43 -11.19
CA GLY A 142 8.75 -12.59 -12.28
C GLY A 142 7.89 -12.60 -13.55
N LYS A 143 6.76 -13.30 -13.55
CA LYS A 143 5.76 -13.23 -14.63
C LYS A 143 4.83 -12.05 -14.42
N GLN A 144 4.22 -11.54 -15.49
CA GLN A 144 3.16 -10.55 -15.38
C GLN A 144 2.06 -11.00 -14.42
N LEU A 145 1.52 -10.05 -13.68
CA LEU A 145 0.36 -10.28 -12.85
C LEU A 145 -0.82 -10.70 -13.74
N GLU A 146 -1.67 -11.58 -13.22
CA GLU A 146 -2.86 -12.06 -13.94
C GLU A 146 -4.09 -11.79 -13.08
N PRO A 147 -5.21 -11.32 -13.66
CA PRO A 147 -6.47 -11.24 -12.95
C PRO A 147 -6.90 -12.64 -12.52
N LYS A 148 -7.30 -12.79 -11.26
CA LYS A 148 -7.76 -14.06 -10.69
C LYS A 148 -8.98 -13.81 -9.82
N GLY A 149 -9.91 -14.77 -9.84
CA GLY A 149 -11.03 -14.80 -8.91
C GLY A 149 -10.58 -15.23 -7.52
N GLY A 150 -11.18 -14.66 -6.47
CA GLY A 150 -10.87 -14.96 -5.07
C GLY A 150 -9.83 -14.02 -4.45
N PRO A 151 -9.20 -14.39 -3.31
CA PRO A 151 -8.20 -13.54 -2.66
C PRO A 151 -7.05 -13.26 -3.64
N GLY A 152 -6.67 -11.99 -3.74
CA GLY A 152 -5.67 -11.48 -4.69
C GLY A 152 -4.30 -12.16 -4.57
N PRO A 153 -3.37 -11.86 -5.50
CA PRO A 153 -2.11 -12.60 -5.68
C PRO A 153 -1.03 -12.35 -4.60
N VAL A 154 -1.36 -11.69 -3.49
CA VAL A 154 -0.41 -11.17 -2.48
C VAL A 154 -0.04 -12.19 -1.42
#